data_AF-A0A6V7XGX5-F1
#
_entry.id   AF-A0A6V7XGX5-F1
#
_cell.length_a   1.000
_cell.length_b   1.000
_cell.length_c   1.000
_cell.angle_alpha   90.00
_cell.angle_beta   90.00
_cell.angle_gamma   90.00
#
_symmetry.space_group_name_H-M   'P 1'
#
loop_
_entity.id
_entity.type
_entity.pdbx_description
1 polymer ?
#
loop_
_entity_poly.entity_id
_entity_poly.type
_entity_poly.pdbx_seq_one_letter_code
_entity_poly.pdbx_strand_id
1 'polypeptide(L)'
;MQNVYKDQKEKSRSKKPLTDIDFEGILKIIGGCSTWQILIYLIISAHQMPHAMFNLSVVYFTYLPDHWCKLPSFSREYIENPENKIGPGWSWEKALDAGIAFPQVRNRRTKHDQCAVYTISEAQLREYLAMNFTEAILLARERPPYLIQRCKQWEYDRNIMSDSVVTQWDRVCDDNWSRAHVHLSYSLGYLVGCMMGGYISVII
;
A
#
# COMPACT_ATOMS: atom_id res chain seq x y z
N MET A 1 -56.77 58.13 -3.16
CA MET A 1 -55.33 58.03 -3.45
C MET A 1 -54.59 56.97 -2.62
N GLN A 2 -55.25 55.91 -2.12
CA GLN A 2 -54.58 54.79 -1.41
C GLN A 2 -54.78 53.43 -2.08
N ASN A 3 -55.69 53.33 -3.06
CA ASN A 3 -56.00 52.06 -3.73
C ASN A 3 -55.10 51.73 -4.93
N VAL A 4 -54.23 52.66 -5.35
CA VAL A 4 -53.28 52.44 -6.46
C VAL A 4 -51.95 51.82 -5.99
N TYR A 5 -51.63 51.90 -4.69
CA TYR A 5 -50.41 51.34 -4.11
C TYR A 5 -50.49 49.83 -3.81
N LYS A 6 -51.69 49.23 -3.72
CA LYS A 6 -51.85 47.80 -3.46
C LYS A 6 -51.69 46.93 -4.72
N ASP A 7 -52.10 47.43 -5.89
CA ASP A 7 -51.94 46.74 -7.18
C ASP A 7 -50.47 46.61 -7.64
N GLN A 8 -49.58 47.43 -7.11
CA GLN A 8 -48.14 47.33 -7.39
C GLN A 8 -47.48 46.19 -6.58
N LYS A 9 -48.08 45.72 -5.48
CA LYS A 9 -47.49 44.65 -4.66
C LYS A 9 -47.75 43.26 -5.24
N GLU A 10 -48.81 43.10 -6.02
CA GLU A 10 -49.15 41.85 -6.73
C GLU A 10 -48.36 41.69 -8.05
N LYS A 11 -47.66 42.74 -8.49
CA LYS A 11 -46.85 42.76 -9.72
C LYS A 11 -45.33 42.64 -9.51
N SER A 12 -44.85 42.27 -8.32
CA SER A 12 -43.47 41.79 -8.16
C SER A 12 -43.37 40.31 -8.58
N ARG A 13 -43.50 40.15 -9.88
CA ARG A 13 -43.07 38.99 -10.65
C ARG A 13 -41.59 38.75 -10.41
N SER A 14 -41.21 38.12 -9.30
CA SER A 14 -40.00 37.30 -9.30
C SER A 14 -40.41 35.97 -9.92
N LYS A 15 -40.27 35.88 -11.24
CA LYS A 15 -40.10 34.59 -11.89
C LYS A 15 -38.91 33.95 -11.19
N LYS A 16 -39.17 33.02 -10.26
CA LYS A 16 -38.11 32.13 -9.79
C LYS A 16 -37.50 31.50 -11.05
N PRO A 17 -36.19 31.60 -11.26
CA PRO A 17 -35.55 30.91 -12.38
C PRO A 17 -35.91 29.42 -12.26
N LEU A 18 -36.32 28.83 -13.39
CA LEU A 18 -36.72 27.43 -13.52
C LEU A 18 -35.49 26.50 -13.47
N THR A 19 -34.64 26.67 -12.47
CA THR A 19 -33.45 25.85 -12.20
C THR A 19 -33.26 25.65 -10.70
N ASP A 20 -34.36 25.60 -9.96
CA ASP A 20 -34.41 24.93 -8.67
C ASP A 20 -35.35 23.74 -8.90
N ILE A 21 -34.76 22.58 -9.17
CA ILE A 21 -35.52 21.35 -9.19
C ILE A 21 -35.99 21.21 -7.75
N ASP A 22 -37.24 21.55 -7.47
CA ASP A 22 -37.78 21.82 -6.13
C ASP A 22 -37.42 20.66 -5.17
N PHE A 23 -36.27 20.76 -4.51
CA PHE A 23 -35.69 19.63 -3.77
C PHE A 23 -36.59 19.26 -2.62
N GLU A 24 -37.29 20.21 -2.02
CA GLU A 24 -38.33 19.95 -1.03
C GLU A 24 -39.55 19.25 -1.64
N GLY A 25 -39.96 19.59 -2.87
CA GLY A 25 -41.03 18.91 -3.60
C GLY A 25 -40.67 17.47 -3.95
N ILE A 26 -39.44 17.25 -4.42
CA ILE A 26 -38.88 15.92 -4.68
C ILE A 26 -38.72 15.14 -3.37
N LEU A 27 -38.20 15.75 -2.31
CA LEU A 27 -38.08 15.14 -0.99
C LEU A 27 -39.44 14.85 -0.36
N LYS A 28 -40.51 15.55 -0.71
CA LYS A 28 -41.89 15.27 -0.28
C LYS A 28 -42.57 14.17 -1.11
N ILE A 29 -42.17 14.01 -2.38
CA ILE A 29 -42.59 12.92 -3.27
C ILE A 29 -41.83 11.62 -2.95
N ILE A 30 -40.54 11.70 -2.63
CA ILE A 30 -39.70 10.60 -2.16
C ILE A 30 -39.95 10.31 -0.67
N GLY A 31 -40.31 11.33 0.10
CA GLY A 31 -40.41 11.31 1.56
C GLY A 31 -41.78 10.93 2.06
N GLY A 32 -42.09 9.64 1.98
CA GLY A 32 -42.66 9.00 3.14
C GLY A 32 -41.50 8.35 3.88
N CYS A 33 -41.10 8.84 5.05
CA CYS A 33 -40.17 8.13 5.94
C CYS A 33 -40.86 6.84 6.45
N SER A 34 -41.02 5.90 5.52
CA SER A 34 -41.66 4.62 5.68
C SER A 34 -40.59 3.66 6.15
N THR A 35 -40.90 2.87 7.17
CA THR A 35 -39.99 1.85 7.72
C THR A 35 -39.48 0.92 6.61
N TRP A 36 -40.26 0.73 5.54
CA TRP A 36 -39.85 -0.01 4.35
C TRP A 36 -38.76 0.68 3.53
N GLN A 37 -38.82 2.00 3.34
CA GLN A 37 -37.78 2.72 2.60
C GLN A 37 -36.45 2.70 3.34
N ILE A 38 -36.50 2.84 4.68
CA ILE A 38 -35.32 2.70 5.53
C ILE A 38 -34.77 1.27 5.45
N LEU A 39 -35.63 0.25 5.50
CA LEU A 39 -35.21 -1.16 5.39
C LEU A 39 -34.51 -1.43 4.05
N ILE A 40 -35.08 -0.96 2.93
CA ILE A 40 -34.46 -1.12 1.60
C ILE A 40 -33.11 -0.38 1.53
N TYR A 41 -33.03 0.84 2.06
CA TYR A 41 -31.77 1.57 2.13
C TYR A 41 -30.70 0.85 2.96
N LEU A 42 -31.08 0.24 4.09
CA LEU A 42 -30.18 -0.57 4.90
C LEU A 42 -29.73 -1.84 4.18
N ILE A 43 -30.61 -2.52 3.44
CA ILE A 43 -30.26 -3.72 2.66
C ILE A 43 -29.27 -3.35 1.55
N ILE A 44 -29.52 -2.27 0.81
CA ILE A 44 -28.62 -1.78 -0.24
C ILE A 44 -27.27 -1.40 0.38
N SER A 45 -27.28 -0.68 1.49
CA SER A 45 -26.06 -0.28 2.19
C SER A 45 -25.26 -1.48 2.68
N ALA A 46 -25.93 -2.48 3.28
CA ALA A 46 -25.31 -3.71 3.75
C ALA A 46 -24.68 -4.51 2.60
N HIS A 47 -25.27 -4.51 1.40
CA HIS A 47 -24.67 -5.12 0.21
C HIS A 47 -23.41 -4.38 -0.27
N GLN A 48 -23.37 -3.05 -0.15
CA GLN A 48 -22.20 -2.27 -0.57
C GLN A 48 -21.03 -2.35 0.43
N MET A 49 -21.29 -2.69 1.70
CA MET A 49 -20.24 -2.81 2.72
C MET A 49 -19.15 -3.84 2.37
N PRO A 50 -19.47 -5.09 1.96
CA PRO A 50 -18.46 -6.06 1.51
C PRO A 50 -17.58 -5.55 0.36
N HIS A 51 -18.16 -4.82 -0.59
CA HIS A 51 -17.41 -4.28 -1.72
C HIS A 51 -16.39 -3.22 -1.26
N ALA A 52 -16.81 -2.31 -0.38
CA ALA A 52 -15.89 -1.33 0.22
C ALA A 52 -14.80 -2.00 1.08
N MET A 53 -15.18 -3.01 1.88
CA MET A 53 -14.26 -3.76 2.73
C MET A 53 -13.20 -4.50 1.92
N PHE A 54 -13.58 -5.13 0.80
CA PHE A 54 -12.62 -5.81 -0.09
C PHE A 54 -11.62 -4.83 -0.70
N ASN A 55 -12.07 -3.67 -1.16
CA ASN A 55 -11.18 -2.66 -1.73
C ASN A 55 -10.16 -2.14 -0.72
N LEU A 56 -10.56 -1.97 0.54
CA LEU A 56 -9.65 -1.55 1.60
C LEU A 56 -8.70 -2.68 2.03
N SER A 57 -9.20 -3.92 2.16
CA SER A 57 -8.40 -5.04 2.68
C SER A 57 -7.25 -5.43 1.76
N VAL A 58 -7.40 -5.29 0.44
CA VAL A 58 -6.35 -5.57 -0.55
C VAL A 58 -5.08 -4.76 -0.28
N VAL A 59 -5.20 -3.49 0.13
CA VAL A 59 -4.04 -2.64 0.40
C VAL A 59 -3.22 -3.16 1.59
N TYR A 60 -3.90 -3.67 2.62
CA TYR A 60 -3.23 -4.24 3.79
C TYR A 60 -2.59 -5.59 3.48
N PHE A 61 -3.28 -6.48 2.75
CA PHE A 61 -2.73 -7.78 2.40
C PHE A 61 -1.55 -7.71 1.43
N THR A 62 -1.56 -6.73 0.53
CA THR A 62 -0.51 -6.54 -0.48
C THR A 62 0.60 -5.60 -0.02
N TYR A 63 0.59 -5.21 1.27
CA TYR A 63 1.62 -4.37 1.84
C TYR A 63 3.01 -5.00 1.66
N LEU A 64 3.94 -4.22 1.09
CA LEU A 64 5.33 -4.58 0.91
C LEU A 64 6.18 -3.84 1.96
N PRO A 65 6.63 -4.51 3.02
CA PRO A 65 7.57 -3.92 3.97
C PRO A 65 8.95 -3.71 3.34
N ASP A 66 9.77 -2.92 4.03
CA ASP A 66 11.19 -2.86 3.73
C ASP A 66 11.82 -4.26 3.94
N HIS A 67 12.75 -4.61 3.06
CA HIS A 67 13.31 -5.96 3.02
C HIS A 67 14.70 -5.96 2.44
N TRP A 68 15.48 -6.94 2.87
CA TRP A 68 16.85 -7.15 2.46
C TRP A 68 17.09 -8.64 2.25
N CYS A 69 18.28 -8.97 1.76
CA CYS A 69 18.62 -10.34 1.43
C CYS A 69 19.09 -11.09 2.66
N LYS A 70 18.58 -12.31 2.86
CA LYS A 70 18.90 -13.12 4.03
C LYS A 70 20.36 -13.58 3.98
N LEU A 71 21.14 -13.16 4.96
CA LEU A 71 22.56 -13.51 5.12
C LEU A 71 22.77 -14.08 6.53
N PRO A 72 23.26 -15.32 6.68
CA PRO A 72 23.33 -15.99 7.97
C PRO A 72 24.28 -15.32 8.98
N SER A 73 25.37 -14.70 8.52
CA SER A 73 26.27 -13.93 9.40
C SER A 73 26.00 -12.43 9.40
N PHE A 74 24.97 -11.93 8.71
CA PHE A 74 24.66 -10.50 8.61
C PHE A 74 23.15 -10.30 8.72
N SER A 75 22.64 -10.60 9.90
CA SER A 75 21.25 -10.40 10.30
C SER A 75 21.20 -9.57 11.58
N ARG A 76 20.02 -9.04 11.88
CA ARG A 76 19.77 -8.35 13.14
C ARG A 76 20.13 -9.21 14.34
N GLU A 77 19.68 -10.46 14.33
CA GLU A 77 19.95 -11.44 15.38
C GLU A 77 21.45 -11.73 15.54
N TYR A 78 22.21 -11.78 14.44
CA TYR A 78 23.65 -11.99 14.52
C TYR A 78 24.36 -10.76 15.10
N ILE A 79 23.97 -9.55 14.66
CA ILE A 79 24.65 -8.30 15.01
C ILE A 79 24.36 -7.85 16.45
N GLU A 80 23.15 -8.08 16.92
CA GLU A 80 22.72 -7.66 18.26
C GLU A 80 23.01 -8.72 19.34
N ASN A 81 23.43 -9.93 18.96
CA ASN A 81 23.75 -10.99 19.92
C ASN A 81 25.12 -10.75 20.60
N PRO A 82 25.16 -10.63 21.95
CA PRO A 82 26.40 -10.38 22.69
C PRO A 82 27.39 -11.54 22.70
N GLU A 83 26.99 -12.76 22.33
CA GLU A 83 27.89 -13.91 22.22
C GLU A 83 28.80 -13.83 20.98
N ASN A 84 28.37 -13.07 19.96
CA ASN A 84 29.12 -12.95 18.71
C ASN A 84 30.26 -11.94 18.85
N LYS A 85 31.40 -12.26 18.22
CA LYS A 85 32.56 -11.37 18.18
C LYS A 85 32.31 -10.23 17.19
N ILE A 86 31.79 -9.12 17.69
CA ILE A 86 31.49 -7.94 16.91
C ILE A 86 32.31 -6.77 17.43
N GLY A 87 32.86 -5.98 16.52
CA GLY A 87 33.65 -4.82 16.87
C GLY A 87 32.80 -3.70 17.52
N PRO A 88 33.44 -2.63 17.98
CA PRO A 88 32.72 -1.49 18.54
C PRO A 88 31.99 -0.68 17.45
N GLY A 89 30.84 -0.12 17.81
CA GLY A 89 30.11 0.87 16.98
C GLY A 89 29.08 0.30 16.00
N TRP A 90 28.90 -1.02 15.98
CA TRP A 90 27.89 -1.69 15.18
C TRP A 90 26.48 -1.51 15.76
N SER A 91 25.51 -1.23 14.87
CA SER A 91 24.07 -1.45 15.12
C SER A 91 23.45 -1.93 13.81
N TRP A 92 22.33 -2.64 13.89
CA TRP A 92 21.67 -3.21 12.72
C TRP A 92 21.33 -2.13 11.67
N GLU A 93 20.75 -1.01 12.12
CA GLU A 93 20.33 0.09 11.25
C GLU A 93 21.54 0.72 10.52
N LYS A 94 22.66 0.85 11.24
CA LYS A 94 23.91 1.36 10.66
C LYS A 94 24.53 0.36 9.68
N ALA A 95 24.49 -0.93 9.99
CA ALA A 95 25.05 -1.99 9.15
C ALA A 95 24.28 -2.13 7.83
N LEU A 96 22.95 -2.08 7.89
CA LEU A 96 22.06 -2.16 6.73
C LEU A 96 22.35 -1.03 5.72
N ASP A 97 22.54 0.20 6.22
CA ASP A 97 22.81 1.38 5.40
C ASP A 97 24.31 1.63 5.12
N ALA A 98 25.21 0.79 5.63
CA ALA A 98 26.66 0.97 5.49
C ALA A 98 27.20 0.70 4.07
N GLY A 99 26.43 -0.01 3.24
CA GLY A 99 26.86 -0.37 1.89
C GLY A 99 27.86 -1.52 1.83
N ILE A 100 28.01 -2.29 2.91
CA ILE A 100 28.94 -3.43 3.01
C ILE A 100 28.37 -4.64 2.28
N ALA A 101 27.18 -5.13 2.69
CA ALA A 101 26.54 -6.29 2.08
C ALA A 101 25.59 -5.91 0.92
N PHE A 102 24.90 -4.79 1.06
CA PHE A 102 23.87 -4.34 0.12
C PHE A 102 24.33 -3.11 -0.66
N PRO A 103 24.15 -3.07 -1.98
CA PRO A 103 24.50 -1.90 -2.77
C PRO A 103 23.68 -0.68 -2.35
N GLN A 104 24.33 0.48 -2.34
CA GLN A 104 23.66 1.73 -1.99
C GLN A 104 22.93 2.28 -3.22
N VAL A 105 21.64 2.57 -3.07
CA VAL A 105 20.82 3.19 -4.10
C VAL A 105 20.43 4.59 -3.67
N ARG A 106 20.48 5.53 -4.61
CA ARG A 106 20.04 6.91 -4.36
C ARG A 106 18.52 7.01 -4.52
N ASN A 107 17.78 6.26 -3.71
CA ASN A 107 16.32 6.31 -3.71
C ASN A 107 15.80 7.22 -2.58
N ARG A 108 14.56 7.72 -2.71
CA ARG A 108 13.95 8.61 -1.69
C ARG A 108 13.48 7.87 -0.44
N ARG A 109 13.34 6.54 -0.50
CA ARG A 109 12.75 5.71 0.57
C ARG A 109 13.79 4.91 1.35
N THR A 110 14.75 4.29 0.66
CA THR A 110 15.80 3.46 1.26
C THR A 110 17.16 3.88 0.71
N LYS A 111 18.20 3.73 1.53
CA LYS A 111 19.60 3.96 1.12
C LYS A 111 20.26 2.70 0.58
N HIS A 112 19.76 1.53 0.95
CA HIS A 112 20.20 0.23 0.46
C HIS A 112 19.24 -0.35 -0.60
N ASP A 113 19.78 -1.19 -1.49
CA ASP A 113 18.99 -1.96 -2.45
C ASP A 113 18.31 -3.12 -1.75
N GLN A 114 17.00 -3.29 -1.98
CA GLN A 114 16.18 -4.34 -1.39
C GLN A 114 16.29 -5.68 -2.16
N CYS A 115 16.76 -5.60 -3.42
CA CYS A 115 16.66 -6.71 -4.37
C CYS A 115 18.00 -7.28 -4.82
N ALA A 116 19.10 -6.68 -4.38
CA ALA A 116 20.42 -7.07 -4.79
C ALA A 116 21.37 -7.12 -3.60
N VAL A 117 22.33 -8.03 -3.69
CA VAL A 117 23.37 -8.23 -2.68
C VAL A 117 24.70 -8.37 -3.39
N TYR A 118 25.74 -7.96 -2.71
CA TYR A 118 27.10 -8.15 -3.16
C TYR A 118 27.55 -9.60 -2.96
N THR A 119 28.31 -10.14 -3.92
CA THR A 119 28.90 -11.48 -3.83
C THR A 119 30.06 -11.52 -2.83
N ILE A 120 29.73 -11.54 -1.54
CA ILE A 120 30.71 -11.56 -0.43
C ILE A 120 30.69 -12.94 0.20
N SER A 121 31.87 -13.47 0.51
CA SER A 121 31.95 -14.73 1.27
C SER A 121 31.61 -14.52 2.74
N GLU A 122 31.01 -15.52 3.37
CA GLU A 122 30.70 -15.50 4.81
C GLU A 122 31.93 -15.20 5.70
N ALA A 123 33.11 -15.66 5.29
CA ALA A 123 34.35 -15.41 6.02
C ALA A 123 34.73 -13.93 6.01
N GLN A 124 34.65 -13.28 4.85
CA GLN A 124 34.92 -11.84 4.72
C GLN A 124 33.91 -11.00 5.49
N LEU A 125 32.63 -11.41 5.46
CA LEU A 125 31.58 -10.72 6.19
C LEU A 125 31.82 -10.74 7.70
N ARG A 126 32.24 -11.89 8.23
CA ARG A 126 32.63 -12.03 9.65
C ARG A 126 33.87 -11.24 10.00
N GLU A 127 34.83 -11.15 9.08
CA GLU A 127 36.02 -10.32 9.26
C GLU A 127 35.65 -8.84 9.39
N TYR A 128 34.79 -8.33 8.50
CA TYR A 128 34.27 -6.97 8.59
C TYR A 128 33.52 -6.73 9.90
N LEU A 129 32.66 -7.66 10.33
CA LEU A 129 31.91 -7.54 11.58
C LEU A 129 32.80 -7.54 12.83
N ALA A 130 33.94 -8.24 12.80
CA ALA A 130 34.89 -8.25 13.91
C ALA A 130 35.69 -6.94 14.02
N MET A 131 35.80 -6.16 12.94
CA MET A 131 36.47 -4.87 12.93
C MET A 131 35.60 -3.74 13.51
N ASN A 132 36.23 -2.59 13.78
CA ASN A 132 35.48 -1.37 14.11
C ASN A 132 34.60 -0.95 12.92
N PHE A 133 33.36 -0.53 13.21
CA PHE A 133 32.38 -0.15 12.18
C PHE A 133 32.92 0.82 11.12
N THR A 134 33.63 1.88 11.54
CA THR A 134 34.15 2.89 10.60
C THR A 134 35.25 2.33 9.71
N GLU A 135 36.10 1.46 10.26
CA GLU A 135 37.18 0.81 9.53
C GLU A 135 36.64 -0.19 8.51
N ALA A 136 35.63 -0.98 8.90
CA ALA A 136 34.96 -1.94 8.02
C ALA A 136 34.33 -1.25 6.81
N ILE A 137 33.69 -0.09 6.99
CA ILE A 137 33.12 0.69 5.87
C ILE A 137 34.19 1.17 4.91
N LEU A 138 35.29 1.73 5.45
CA LEU A 138 36.37 2.24 4.62
C LEU A 138 36.98 1.11 3.78
N LEU A 139 37.23 -0.05 4.39
CA LEU A 139 37.77 -1.21 3.70
C LEU A 139 36.80 -1.80 2.67
N ALA A 140 35.51 -1.89 2.98
CA ALA A 140 34.49 -2.34 2.03
C ALA A 140 34.37 -1.39 0.82
N ARG A 141 34.66 -0.09 1.02
CA ARG A 141 34.69 0.90 -0.06
C ARG A 141 35.98 0.84 -0.89
N GLU A 142 37.12 0.63 -0.24
CA GLU A 142 38.45 0.60 -0.89
C GLU A 142 38.70 -0.70 -1.65
N ARG A 143 38.19 -1.82 -1.14
CA ARG A 143 38.14 -3.10 -1.84
C ARG A 143 36.67 -3.49 -1.98
N PRO A 144 36.01 -3.25 -3.12
CA PRO A 144 34.68 -3.80 -3.37
C PRO A 144 34.80 -5.23 -3.91
N PRO A 145 34.57 -6.29 -3.10
CA PRO A 145 34.75 -7.66 -3.58
C PRO A 145 33.57 -8.17 -4.40
N TYR A 146 33.00 -7.51 -5.43
CA TYR A 146 31.73 -8.08 -5.92
C TYR A 146 31.12 -7.59 -7.22
N LEU A 147 30.58 -8.60 -7.92
CA LEU A 147 29.47 -8.45 -8.84
C LEU A 147 28.17 -8.31 -8.03
N ILE A 148 27.19 -7.64 -8.63
CA ILE A 148 25.86 -7.51 -8.05
C ILE A 148 25.08 -8.79 -8.39
N GLN A 149 24.55 -9.48 -7.38
CA GLN A 149 23.73 -10.66 -7.55
C GLN A 149 22.31 -10.44 -7.01
N ARG A 150 21.32 -11.07 -7.67
CA ARG A 150 19.93 -11.12 -7.18
C ARG A 150 19.80 -12.03 -5.96
N CYS A 151 18.94 -11.62 -5.05
CA CYS A 151 18.73 -12.34 -3.81
C CYS A 151 17.84 -13.56 -4.01
N LYS A 152 18.14 -14.63 -3.28
CA LYS A 152 17.38 -15.89 -3.32
C LYS A 152 16.42 -16.04 -2.14
N GLN A 153 16.73 -15.37 -1.05
CA GLN A 153 15.99 -15.41 0.22
C GLN A 153 15.99 -14.00 0.80
N TRP A 154 14.91 -13.67 1.50
CA TRP A 154 14.68 -12.32 2.01
C TRP A 154 14.39 -12.35 3.50
N GLU A 155 14.68 -11.22 4.14
CA GLU A 155 14.31 -10.91 5.50
C GLU A 155 13.62 -9.54 5.49
N TYR A 156 12.55 -9.44 6.28
CA TYR A 156 11.58 -8.36 6.21
C TYR A 156 11.57 -7.55 7.51
N ASP A 157 11.43 -6.22 7.40
CA ASP A 157 11.16 -5.38 8.56
C ASP A 157 9.73 -5.61 9.06
N ARG A 158 9.62 -6.11 10.29
CA ARG A 158 8.35 -6.46 10.96
C ARG A 158 7.86 -5.37 11.92
N ASN A 159 8.42 -4.16 11.88
CA ASN A 159 8.06 -3.07 12.81
C ASN A 159 6.59 -2.59 12.66
N ILE A 160 6.06 -2.58 11.43
CA ILE A 160 4.70 -2.08 11.15
C ILE A 160 3.68 -3.22 11.07
N MET A 161 4.03 -4.29 10.36
CA MET A 161 3.17 -5.44 10.11
C MET A 161 3.99 -6.70 10.25
N SER A 162 3.49 -7.68 11.02
CA SER A 162 4.21 -8.94 11.22
C SER A 162 4.25 -9.76 9.94
N ASP A 163 3.10 -9.95 9.28
CA ASP A 163 2.97 -10.78 8.08
C ASP A 163 2.00 -10.16 7.08
N SER A 164 2.34 -10.28 5.79
CA SER A 164 1.46 -9.96 4.67
C SER A 164 1.50 -11.09 3.64
N VAL A 165 0.57 -11.06 2.67
CA VAL A 165 0.57 -12.03 1.55
C VAL A 165 1.83 -11.90 0.70
N VAL A 166 2.51 -10.77 0.79
CA VAL A 166 3.78 -10.59 0.10
C VAL A 166 4.91 -11.31 0.84
N THR A 167 4.99 -11.17 2.16
CA THR A 167 6.08 -11.74 2.97
C THR A 167 5.92 -13.24 3.20
N GLN A 168 4.70 -13.76 3.21
CA GLN A 168 4.47 -15.20 3.39
C GLN A 168 4.83 -16.03 2.15
N TRP A 169 4.72 -15.46 0.96
CA TRP A 169 4.99 -16.13 -0.32
C TRP A 169 6.26 -15.59 -1.02
N ASP A 170 7.07 -14.79 -0.34
CA ASP A 170 8.30 -14.17 -0.85
C ASP A 170 8.13 -13.49 -2.23
N ARG A 171 6.99 -12.82 -2.45
CA ARG A 171 6.65 -12.19 -3.75
C ARG A 171 7.25 -10.80 -3.86
N VAL A 172 8.57 -10.73 -3.85
CA VAL A 172 9.34 -9.49 -3.93
C VAL A 172 10.26 -9.46 -5.15
N CYS A 173 10.71 -8.25 -5.52
CA CYS A 173 11.66 -8.04 -6.62
C CYS A 173 11.18 -8.65 -7.95
N ASP A 174 11.81 -9.73 -8.42
CA ASP A 174 11.49 -10.38 -9.69
C ASP A 174 10.05 -10.97 -9.71
N ASP A 175 9.52 -11.34 -8.54
CA ASP A 175 8.20 -11.94 -8.37
C ASP A 175 7.06 -10.94 -8.07
N ASN A 176 7.35 -9.64 -8.20
CA ASN A 176 6.36 -8.57 -7.98
C ASN A 176 5.26 -8.51 -9.06
N TRP A 177 5.41 -9.25 -10.17
CA TRP A 177 4.40 -9.30 -11.24
C TRP A 177 3.02 -9.77 -10.76
N SER A 178 2.98 -10.56 -9.69
CA SER A 178 1.79 -11.10 -9.07
C SER A 178 0.76 -10.01 -8.70
N ARG A 179 1.21 -8.86 -8.21
CA ARG A 179 0.31 -7.73 -7.87
C ARG A 179 -0.43 -7.20 -9.08
N ALA A 180 0.28 -7.01 -10.20
CA ALA A 180 -0.31 -6.51 -11.44
C ALA A 180 -1.36 -7.50 -11.99
N HIS A 181 -1.11 -8.81 -11.87
CA HIS A 181 -2.05 -9.83 -12.34
C HIS A 181 -3.31 -9.92 -11.49
N VAL A 182 -3.19 -9.77 -10.16
CA VAL A 182 -4.37 -9.70 -9.27
C VAL A 182 -5.26 -8.54 -9.68
N HIS A 183 -4.70 -7.35 -9.90
CA HIS A 183 -5.48 -6.20 -10.37
C HIS A 183 -6.13 -6.44 -11.74
N LEU A 184 -5.38 -7.03 -12.68
CA LEU A 184 -5.90 -7.29 -14.03
C LEU A 184 -7.03 -8.32 -14.01
N SER A 185 -6.88 -9.41 -13.24
CA SER A 185 -7.91 -10.42 -13.07
C SER A 185 -9.19 -9.86 -12.41
N TYR A 186 -9.03 -8.95 -11.44
CA TYR A 186 -10.15 -8.29 -10.79
C TYR A 186 -10.93 -7.39 -11.77
N SER A 187 -10.23 -6.55 -12.53
CA SER A 187 -10.85 -5.68 -13.54
C SER A 187 -11.53 -6.49 -14.66
N LEU A 188 -10.92 -7.60 -15.08
CA LEU A 188 -11.52 -8.50 -16.06
C LEU A 188 -12.79 -9.17 -15.52
N GLY A 189 -12.76 -9.64 -14.28
CA GLY A 189 -13.92 -10.22 -13.60
C GLY A 189 -15.08 -9.21 -13.49
N TYR A 190 -14.78 -7.96 -13.17
CA TYR A 190 -15.78 -6.89 -13.15
C TYR A 190 -16.41 -6.66 -14.53
N LEU A 191 -15.59 -6.61 -15.59
CA LEU A 191 -16.08 -6.44 -16.95
C LEU A 191 -17.02 -7.58 -17.39
N VAL A 192 -16.61 -8.83 -17.15
CA VAL A 192 -17.43 -10.01 -17.48
C VAL A 192 -18.73 -10.00 -16.66
N GLY A 193 -18.66 -9.64 -15.37
CA GLY A 193 -19.82 -9.52 -14.50
C GLY A 193 -20.83 -8.47 -15.00
N CYS A 194 -20.36 -7.30 -15.45
CA CYS A 194 -21.22 -6.28 -16.03
C CYS A 194 -21.87 -6.73 -17.34
N MET A 195 -21.12 -7.42 -18.21
CA MET A 195 -21.67 -7.94 -19.47
C MET A 195 -22.77 -8.98 -19.21
N MET A 196 -22.53 -9.92 -18.29
CA MET A 196 -23.51 -10.94 -17.92
C MET A 196 -24.74 -10.33 -17.23
N GLY A 197 -24.53 -9.41 -16.28
CA GLY A 197 -25.62 -8.72 -15.59
C GLY A 197 -26.50 -7.92 -16.54
N GLY A 198 -25.89 -7.24 -17.52
CA GLY A 198 -26.62 -6.55 -18.58
C GLY A 198 -27.48 -7.50 -19.42
N TYR A 199 -26.92 -8.64 -19.83
CA TYR A 199 -27.67 -9.64 -20.60
C TYR A 199 -28.86 -10.23 -19.81
N ILE A 200 -28.65 -10.56 -18.52
CA ILE A 200 -29.72 -11.08 -17.66
C ILE A 200 -30.80 -10.01 -17.45
N SER A 201 -30.44 -8.74 -17.27
CA SER A 201 -31.40 -7.65 -17.09
C SER A 201 -32.30 -7.40 -18.31
N VAL A 202 -31.90 -7.86 -19.50
CA VAL A 202 -32.70 -7.78 -20.73
C VAL A 202 -33.66 -8.97 -20.86
N ILE A 203 -33.30 -10.12 -20.29
CA ILE A 203 -34.09 -11.36 -20.37
C ILE A 203 -35.22 -11.41 -19.34
N ILE A 204 -35.01 -10.82 -18.16
CA ILE A 204 -35.99 -10.71 -17.07
C ILE A 204 -36.90 -9.52 -17.31
#